data_AF-A0A3L6JH29-F1
#
_entry.id   AF-A0A3L6JH29-F1
#
_cell.length_a   1.000
_cell.length_b   1.000
_cell.length_c   1.000
_cell.angle_alpha   90.00
_cell.angle_beta   90.00
_cell.angle_gamma   90.00
#
_symmetry.space_group_name_H-M   'P 1'
#
loop_
_entity.id
_entity.type
_entity.pdbx_description
1 polymer ?
#
loop_
_entity_poly.entity_id
_entity_poly.type
_entity_poly.pdbx_seq_one_letter_code
_entity_poly.pdbx_strand_id
1 'polypeptide(L)'
;MLAVKVCMKMPEYDLGTLNVRGHDTEKITQALEIPDERFDDLVDLARHAWEQEDTISESIEYLVQNAKGSELVLALVFFGRIWEDNQDEDKE
;
A
#
# COMPACT_ATOMS: atom_id res chain seq x y z
N MET A 1 -32.77 21.61 11.77
CA MET A 1 -32.23 20.31 11.32
C MET A 1 -30.77 20.53 10.96
N LEU A 2 -29.85 20.28 11.89
CA LEU A 2 -28.41 20.45 11.65
C LEU A 2 -27.94 19.30 10.76
N ALA A 3 -27.45 19.61 9.55
CA ALA A 3 -26.68 18.67 8.77
C ALA A 3 -25.35 18.43 9.49
N VAL A 4 -25.26 17.30 10.19
CA VAL A 4 -23.99 16.81 10.74
C VAL A 4 -23.15 16.40 9.54
N LYS A 5 -22.25 17.28 9.11
CA LYS A 5 -21.23 16.95 8.11
C LYS A 5 -20.26 16.00 8.80
N VAL A 6 -20.45 14.71 8.59
CA VAL A 6 -19.51 13.67 9.02
C VAL A 6 -18.21 13.95 8.26
N CYS A 7 -17.23 14.55 8.92
CA CYS A 7 -15.86 14.57 8.42
C CYS A 7 -15.30 13.16 8.62
N MET A 8 -15.56 12.27 7.66
CA MET A 8 -14.71 11.09 7.47
C MET A 8 -13.30 11.64 7.21
N LYS A 9 -12.38 11.40 8.15
CA LYS A 9 -10.96 11.56 7.87
C LYS A 9 -10.65 10.58 6.74
N MET A 10 -10.40 11.11 5.54
CA MET A 10 -9.90 10.29 4.45
C MET A 10 -8.54 9.73 4.89
N PRO A 11 -8.30 8.42 4.74
CA PRO A 11 -6.97 7.88 4.96
C PRO A 11 -6.02 8.53 3.95
N GLU A 12 -4.93 9.11 4.46
CA GLU A 12 -3.82 9.60 3.66
C GLU A 12 -2.68 8.63 3.94
N TYR A 13 -2.26 7.91 2.91
CA TYR A 13 -1.14 6.97 2.98
C TYR A 13 0.11 7.71 2.55
N ASP A 14 1.02 7.91 3.49
CA ASP A 14 2.37 8.38 3.19
C ASP A 14 3.22 7.16 2.81
N LEU A 15 3.50 7.06 1.52
CA LEU A 15 4.41 6.08 0.91
C LEU A 15 5.63 6.83 0.32
N GLY A 16 6.08 7.87 1.03
CA GLY A 16 7.16 8.76 0.61
C GLY A 16 6.71 9.76 -0.46
N THR A 17 7.07 9.54 -1.72
CA THR A 17 6.73 10.46 -2.83
C THR A 17 5.38 10.20 -3.49
N LEU A 18 4.75 9.05 -3.22
CA LEU A 18 3.41 8.71 -3.71
C LEU A 18 2.36 9.03 -2.64
N ASN A 19 1.88 10.27 -2.63
CA ASN A 19 0.72 10.64 -1.81
C ASN A 19 -0.56 10.18 -2.49
N VAL A 20 -1.05 8.99 -2.12
CA VAL A 20 -2.35 8.52 -2.61
C VAL A 20 -3.43 9.12 -1.72
N ARG A 21 -4.05 10.20 -2.22
CA ARG A 21 -5.23 10.79 -1.58
C ARG A 21 -6.46 10.04 -2.03
N GLY A 22 -7.46 9.91 -1.17
CA GLY A 22 -8.67 9.09 -1.36
C GLY A 22 -9.49 9.31 -2.65
N HIS A 23 -9.11 10.22 -3.54
CA HIS A 23 -9.70 10.39 -4.88
C HIS A 23 -8.89 9.74 -6.00
N ASP A 24 -7.63 9.36 -5.74
CA ASP A 24 -6.73 8.67 -6.66
C ASP A 24 -6.60 7.17 -6.33
N THR A 25 -6.86 6.74 -5.08
CA THR A 25 -7.02 5.32 -4.72
C THR A 25 -8.07 4.64 -5.61
N GLU A 26 -9.27 5.23 -5.68
CA GLU A 26 -10.40 4.74 -6.50
C GLU A 26 -10.04 4.64 -8.00
N LYS A 27 -9.21 5.56 -8.52
CA LYS A 27 -8.78 5.51 -9.92
C LYS A 27 -7.77 4.40 -10.16
N ILE A 28 -6.87 4.16 -9.20
CA ILE A 28 -5.85 3.11 -9.28
C ILE A 28 -6.53 1.74 -9.22
N THR A 29 -7.43 1.54 -8.25
CA THR A 29 -8.19 0.30 -8.07
C THR A 29 -9.09 0.04 -9.29
N GLN A 30 -9.77 1.06 -9.81
CA GLN A 30 -10.56 0.94 -11.03
C GLN A 30 -9.71 0.59 -12.27
N ALA A 31 -8.53 1.22 -12.44
CA ALA A 31 -7.65 0.93 -13.57
C ALA A 31 -7.05 -0.48 -13.52
N LEU A 32 -6.91 -1.04 -12.33
CA LEU A 32 -6.33 -2.36 -12.08
C LEU A 32 -7.39 -3.45 -11.86
N GLU A 33 -8.67 -3.09 -11.95
CA GLU A 33 -9.83 -3.95 -11.66
C GLU A 33 -9.74 -4.59 -10.27
N ILE A 34 -9.19 -3.86 -9.30
CA ILE A 34 -9.08 -4.26 -7.89
C ILE A 34 -10.26 -3.66 -7.12
N PRO A 35 -10.89 -4.39 -6.18
CA PRO A 35 -11.89 -3.81 -5.29
C PRO A 35 -11.30 -2.69 -4.42
N ASP A 36 -12.00 -1.58 -4.24
CA ASP A 36 -11.48 -0.42 -3.48
C ASP A 36 -11.06 -0.79 -2.04
N GLU A 37 -11.81 -1.67 -1.40
CA GLU A 37 -11.54 -2.19 -0.05
C GLU A 37 -10.21 -2.96 0.05
N ARG A 38 -9.71 -3.51 -1.08
CA ARG A 38 -8.47 -4.27 -1.11
C ARG A 38 -7.23 -3.37 -1.14
N PHE A 39 -7.38 -2.08 -1.43
CA PHE A 39 -6.23 -1.18 -1.51
C PHE A 39 -5.49 -1.11 -0.18
N ASP A 40 -6.23 -0.91 0.91
CA ASP A 40 -5.70 -0.82 2.27
C ASP A 40 -5.06 -2.15 2.69
N ASP A 41 -5.71 -3.28 2.39
CA ASP A 41 -5.18 -4.62 2.64
C ASP A 41 -3.83 -4.85 1.92
N LEU A 42 -3.65 -4.30 0.71
CA LEU A 42 -2.41 -4.46 -0.05
C LEU A 42 -1.28 -3.60 0.49
N VAL A 43 -1.58 -2.41 1.03
CA VAL A 43 -0.61 -1.59 1.75
C VAL A 43 -0.15 -2.32 3.01
N ASP A 44 -1.09 -2.88 3.78
CA ASP A 44 -0.77 -3.64 5.00
C ASP A 44 -0.02 -4.94 4.68
N LEU A 45 -0.35 -5.61 3.58
CA LEU A 45 0.37 -6.79 3.12
C LEU A 45 1.84 -6.47 2.79
N ALA A 46 2.09 -5.35 2.12
CA ALA A 46 3.44 -4.89 1.80
C ALA A 46 4.25 -4.50 3.05
N ARG A 47 3.60 -3.89 4.05
CA ARG A 47 4.23 -3.61 5.35
C ARG A 47 4.59 -4.88 6.09
N HIS A 48 3.70 -5.86 6.17
CA HIS A 48 4.00 -7.15 6.81
C HIS A 48 5.14 -7.90 6.11
N ALA A 49 5.19 -7.87 4.77
CA ALA A 49 6.27 -8.49 4.01
C ALA A 49 7.64 -7.88 4.34
N TRP A 50 7.68 -6.58 4.64
CA TRP A 50 8.90 -5.90 5.10
C TRP A 50 9.24 -6.22 6.55
N GLU A 51 8.25 -6.24 7.45
CA GLU A 51 8.49 -6.41 8.89
C GLU A 51 8.80 -7.84 9.32
N GLN A 52 8.31 -8.85 8.60
CA GLN A 52 8.35 -10.25 9.05
C GLN A 52 9.44 -11.10 8.42
N GLU A 53 10.04 -10.64 7.32
CA GLU A 53 10.96 -11.45 6.53
C GLU A 53 12.38 -10.86 6.60
N ASP A 54 13.38 -11.74 6.75
CA ASP A 54 14.77 -11.33 6.96
C ASP A 54 15.46 -10.92 5.64
N THR A 55 14.91 -11.33 4.51
CA THR A 55 15.46 -11.08 3.18
C THR A 55 14.42 -10.56 2.20
N ILE A 56 14.87 -9.74 1.25
CA ILE A 56 14.04 -9.25 0.13
C ILE A 56 13.38 -10.41 -0.62
N SER A 57 14.09 -11.54 -0.79
CA SER A 57 13.55 -12.73 -1.44
C SER A 57 12.37 -13.34 -0.68
N GLU A 58 12.48 -13.45 0.64
CA GLU A 58 11.40 -13.98 1.48
C GLU A 58 10.20 -13.03 1.52
N SER A 59 10.44 -11.70 1.60
CA SER A 59 9.37 -10.70 1.46
C SER A 59 8.62 -10.83 0.13
N ILE A 60 9.34 -11.01 -0.99
CA ILE A 60 8.72 -11.20 -2.29
C ILE A 60 7.94 -12.52 -2.34
N GLU A 61 8.49 -13.60 -1.78
CA GLU A 61 7.80 -14.90 -1.74
C GLU A 61 6.51 -14.82 -0.91
N TYR A 62 6.54 -14.14 0.24
CA TYR A 62 5.36 -13.85 1.04
C TYR A 62 4.29 -13.09 0.24
N LEU A 63 4.67 -12.05 -0.52
CA LEU A 63 3.74 -11.32 -1.38
C LEU A 63 3.13 -12.20 -2.46
N VAL A 64 3.93 -13.06 -3.10
CA VAL A 64 3.48 -13.99 -4.15
C VAL A 64 2.51 -15.04 -3.59
N GLN A 65 2.66 -15.44 -2.33
CA GLN A 65 1.75 -16.38 -1.68
C GLN A 65 0.39 -15.76 -1.31
N ASN A 66 0.36 -14.44 -1.06
CA ASN A 66 -0.81 -13.75 -0.51
C ASN A 66 -1.53 -12.83 -1.51
N ALA A 67 -0.93 -12.52 -2.66
CA ALA A 67 -1.51 -11.70 -3.72
C ALA A 67 -1.25 -12.30 -5.11
N LYS A 68 -2.10 -11.94 -6.08
CA LYS A 68 -1.98 -12.43 -7.47
C LYS A 68 -2.44 -11.39 -8.48
N GLY A 69 -2.03 -11.54 -9.74
CA GLY A 69 -2.45 -10.65 -10.81
C GLY A 69 -2.08 -9.19 -10.54
N SER A 70 -3.00 -8.26 -10.76
CA SER A 70 -2.80 -6.82 -10.54
C SER A 70 -2.57 -6.47 -9.07
N GLU A 71 -3.16 -7.20 -8.13
CA GLU A 71 -2.93 -7.02 -6.69
C GLU A 71 -1.47 -7.27 -6.32
N LEU A 72 -0.86 -8.33 -6.86
CA LEU A 72 0.54 -8.64 -6.62
C LEU A 72 1.47 -7.55 -7.16
N VAL A 73 1.18 -7.04 -8.37
CA VAL A 73 1.96 -5.94 -8.96
C VAL A 73 1.89 -4.71 -8.06
N LEU A 74 0.71 -4.37 -7.56
CA LEU A 74 0.53 -3.20 -6.69
C LEU A 74 1.22 -3.41 -5.33
N ALA A 75 1.10 -4.59 -4.73
CA ALA A 75 1.78 -4.92 -3.47
C ALA A 75 3.31 -4.88 -3.61
N LEU A 76 3.87 -5.33 -4.75
CA LEU A 76 5.30 -5.20 -5.05
C LEU A 76 5.74 -3.74 -5.20
N VAL A 77 4.91 -2.88 -5.79
CA VAL A 77 5.20 -1.44 -5.87
C VAL A 77 5.24 -0.85 -4.47
N PHE A 78 4.25 -1.14 -3.62
CA PHE A 78 4.24 -0.66 -2.23
C PHE A 78 5.44 -1.17 -1.44
N PHE A 79 5.76 -2.45 -1.56
CA PHE A 79 6.92 -3.04 -0.90
C PHE A 79 8.24 -2.38 -1.32
N GLY A 80 8.44 -2.18 -2.63
CA GLY A 80 9.63 -1.49 -3.14
C GLY A 80 9.78 -0.06 -2.60
N ARG A 81 8.66 0.63 -2.34
CA ARG A 81 8.66 1.97 -1.72
C ARG A 81 9.00 1.93 -0.25
N ILE A 82 8.37 1.05 0.51
CA ILE A 82 8.69 0.85 1.93
C ILE A 82 10.17 0.54 2.09
N TRP A 83 10.72 -0.33 1.23
CA TRP A 83 12.14 -0.65 1.21
C TRP A 83 13.01 0.59 0.94
N GLU A 84 12.67 1.41 -0.06
CA GLU A 84 13.38 2.66 -0.39
C GLU A 84 13.40 3.65 0.79
N ASP A 85 12.24 3.86 1.43
CA ASP A 85 12.10 4.79 2.56
C ASP A 85 12.95 4.36 3.77
N ASN A 86 13.01 3.06 4.06
CA ASN A 86 13.82 2.53 5.17
C ASN A 86 15.33 2.58 4.90
N GLN A 87 15.77 2.62 3.63
CA GLN A 87 17.18 2.77 3.28
C GLN A 87 17.71 4.21 3.46
N ASP A 88 16.82 5.19 3.54
CA ASP A 88 17.19 6.59 3.73
C ASP A 88 17.20 6.99 5.23
N GLU A 89 16.50 6.26 6.11
CA GLU A 89 16.64 6.42 7.57
C GLU A 89 18.01 5.94 8.09
N ASP A 90 18.64 4.95 7.44
CA ASP A 90 19.98 4.44 7.80
C ASP A 90 21.15 5.39 7.40
N LYS A 91 20.86 6.52 6.74
CA LYS A 91 21.87 7.46 6.21
C LYS A 91 22.01 8.79 6.96
N GLU A 92 21.30 9.00 8.07
CA GLU A 92 21.52 10.13 9.00
C GLU A 92 22.34 9.74 10.25
#